data_AF-A0A7D9E8Y4-F1
#
_entry.id   AF-A0A7D9E8Y4-F1
#
_cell.length_a   1.000
_cell.length_b   1.000
_cell.length_c   1.000
_cell.angle_alpha   90.00
_cell.angle_beta   90.00
_cell.angle_gamma   90.00
#
_symmetry.space_group_name_H-M   'P 1'
#
loop_
_entity.id
_entity.type
_entity.pdbx_description
1 polymer ?
#
loop_
_entity_poly.entity_id
_entity_poly.type
_entity_poly.pdbx_seq_one_letter_code
_entity_poly.pdbx_strand_id
1 'polypeptide(L)'
;MNYRDTPHPATGIPPAAMLFREGSKSAFPRRSVPAKQVEEASGKDKAIKQDRQDQVNASKYKIPSEFQIGDDVMLRNYRKSSKFDPVFLPENCEIVECSDDGRFLTIERKRDGTIFKRHPDDVKCYYGPHDTVMERGVISDEAIENGEWHRWFEQCRPKVDDSYESGNQDEEDKQETNHVEPGHENGGEVSSANDCPGSCIPRRLQRLRRPNPRYIDYEM
;
A
#
# COMPACT_ATOMS: atom_id res chain seq x y z
N MET A 1 22.61 -2.89 -19.96
CA MET A 1 21.55 -1.86 -19.96
C MET A 1 21.78 -0.93 -18.78
N ASN A 2 21.79 0.38 -19.01
CA ASN A 2 22.04 1.37 -17.96
C ASN A 2 20.69 1.90 -17.44
N TYR A 3 20.38 1.66 -16.15
CA TYR A 3 19.11 2.06 -15.52
C TYR A 3 18.79 3.55 -15.72
N ARG A 4 19.83 4.38 -15.78
CA ARG A 4 19.75 5.83 -15.99
C ARG A 4 19.00 6.24 -17.27
N ASP A 5 19.16 5.48 -18.36
CA ASP A 5 18.66 5.83 -19.69
C ASP A 5 17.42 5.00 -20.09
N THR A 6 17.01 4.05 -19.26
CA THR A 6 15.82 3.22 -19.48
C THR A 6 14.56 3.92 -18.93
N PRO A 7 13.47 4.04 -19.71
CA PRO A 7 12.23 4.64 -19.22
C PRO A 7 11.67 3.85 -18.04
N HIS A 8 11.30 4.55 -16.96
CA HIS A 8 10.72 3.90 -15.78
C HIS A 8 9.25 3.53 -16.05
N PRO A 9 8.78 2.32 -15.69
CA PRO A 9 7.45 1.84 -16.07
C PRO A 9 6.30 2.71 -15.55
N ALA A 10 6.46 3.35 -14.38
CA ALA A 10 5.41 4.21 -13.81
C ALA A 10 5.35 5.60 -14.45
N THR A 11 6.47 6.12 -14.95
CA THR A 11 6.55 7.51 -15.45
C THR A 11 6.72 7.61 -16.96
N GLY A 12 7.18 6.54 -17.62
CA GLY A 12 7.54 6.51 -19.04
C GLY A 12 8.81 7.30 -19.39
N ILE A 13 9.45 7.95 -18.42
CA ILE A 13 10.59 8.86 -18.61
C ILE A 13 11.82 8.25 -17.93
N PRO A 14 13.00 8.28 -18.57
CA PRO A 14 14.21 7.79 -17.94
C PRO A 14 14.63 8.69 -16.76
N PRO A 15 15.20 8.13 -15.68
CA PRO A 15 15.63 8.90 -14.52
C PRO A 15 16.58 10.05 -14.84
N ALA A 16 17.47 9.89 -15.83
CA ALA A 16 18.34 10.99 -16.28
C ALA A 16 17.56 12.16 -16.88
N ALA A 17 16.50 11.90 -17.65
CA ALA A 17 15.73 12.98 -18.26
C ALA A 17 14.89 13.73 -17.21
N MET A 18 14.43 13.04 -16.15
CA MET A 18 13.77 13.70 -15.02
C MET A 18 14.69 14.71 -14.30
N LEU A 19 15.98 14.37 -14.12
CA LEU A 19 16.95 15.23 -13.42
C LEU A 19 17.54 16.32 -14.31
N PHE A 20 17.99 15.93 -15.51
CA PHE A 20 18.82 16.80 -16.37
C PHE A 20 18.05 17.43 -17.53
N ARG A 21 16.83 16.97 -17.84
CA ARG A 21 15.92 17.46 -18.90
C ARG A 21 16.43 17.36 -20.34
N GLU A 22 17.72 17.58 -20.59
CA GLU A 22 18.37 17.64 -21.91
C GLU A 22 18.87 16.28 -22.42
N GLY A 23 18.67 15.22 -21.63
CA GLY A 23 19.16 13.88 -21.94
C GLY A 23 20.67 13.70 -21.67
N SER A 24 21.10 12.47 -21.44
CA SER A 24 22.52 12.14 -21.30
C SER A 24 23.21 12.06 -22.66
N LYS A 25 24.53 12.28 -22.73
CA LYS A 25 25.32 11.92 -23.92
C LYS A 25 25.50 10.39 -23.95
N SER A 26 24.49 9.66 -24.41
CA SER A 26 24.54 8.19 -24.52
C SER A 26 24.49 7.73 -25.99
N ALA A 27 24.54 6.41 -26.19
CA ALA A 27 24.44 5.78 -27.52
C ALA A 27 23.06 5.96 -28.18
N PHE A 28 22.03 6.37 -27.43
CA PHE A 28 20.70 6.62 -27.94
C PHE A 28 20.50 8.11 -28.29
N PRO A 29 19.65 8.41 -29.29
CA PRO A 29 19.36 9.79 -29.68
C PRO A 29 18.82 10.59 -28.49
N ARG A 30 19.37 11.79 -28.28
CA ARG A 30 18.94 12.66 -27.19
C ARG A 30 17.51 13.11 -27.43
N ARG A 31 16.66 12.89 -26.43
CA ARG A 31 15.32 13.46 -26.35
C ARG A 31 15.30 14.43 -25.18
N SER A 32 15.07 15.71 -25.48
CA SER A 32 14.79 16.71 -24.46
C SER A 32 13.37 16.54 -23.97
N VAL A 33 13.18 16.50 -22.65
CA VAL A 33 11.86 16.40 -22.04
C VAL A 33 11.46 17.80 -21.54
N PRO A 34 10.31 18.36 -21.97
CA PRO A 34 9.84 19.64 -21.48
C PRO A 34 9.45 19.55 -20.00
N ALA A 35 9.56 20.66 -19.27
CA ALA A 35 9.27 20.71 -17.83
C ALA A 35 7.86 20.20 -17.49
N LYS A 36 6.87 20.52 -18.32
CA LYS A 36 5.48 20.04 -18.16
C LYS A 36 5.37 18.51 -18.12
N GLN A 37 6.12 17.81 -18.98
CA GLN A 37 6.12 16.34 -18.99
C GLN A 37 6.79 15.76 -17.74
N VAL A 38 7.80 16.43 -17.18
CA VAL A 38 8.44 16.00 -15.92
C VAL A 38 7.48 16.18 -14.74
N GLU A 39 6.75 17.30 -14.69
CA GLU A 39 5.75 17.55 -13.65
C GLU A 39 4.61 16.52 -13.72
N GLU A 40 4.09 16.25 -14.92
CA GLU A 40 3.06 15.24 -15.14
C GLU A 40 3.54 13.84 -14.73
N ALA A 41 4.77 13.47 -15.14
CA ALA A 41 5.38 12.21 -14.74
C ALA A 41 5.58 12.09 -13.23
N SER A 42 5.97 13.17 -12.56
CA SER A 42 6.07 13.20 -11.10
C SER A 42 4.70 13.07 -10.43
N GLY A 43 3.65 13.66 -11.02
CA GLY A 43 2.26 13.50 -10.55
C GLY A 43 1.79 12.05 -10.66
N LYS A 44 2.02 11.41 -11.82
CA LYS A 44 1.71 9.99 -12.05
C LYS A 44 2.43 9.06 -11.08
N ASP A 45 3.73 9.28 -10.85
CA ASP A 45 4.50 8.48 -9.88
C ASP A 45 3.94 8.60 -8.46
N LYS A 46 3.56 9.81 -8.04
CA LYS A 46 2.91 10.03 -6.73
C LYS A 46 1.56 9.31 -6.63
N ALA A 47 0.72 9.43 -7.66
CA ALA A 47 -0.58 8.77 -7.70
C ALA A 47 -0.44 7.24 -7.63
N ILE A 48 0.41 6.64 -8.47
CA ILE A 48 0.63 5.18 -8.48
C ILE A 48 1.16 4.68 -7.12
N LYS A 49 2.04 5.45 -6.47
CA LYS A 49 2.54 5.12 -5.12
C LYS A 49 1.44 5.19 -4.08
N GLN A 50 0.58 6.20 -4.14
CA GLN A 50 -0.56 6.37 -3.24
C GLN A 50 -1.58 5.25 -3.44
N ASP A 51 -2.03 4.99 -4.67
CA ASP A 51 -2.98 3.92 -5.00
C ASP A 51 -2.48 2.55 -4.52
N ARG A 52 -1.19 2.27 -4.74
CA ARG A 52 -0.57 1.04 -4.26
C ARG A 52 -0.56 0.98 -2.73
N GLN A 53 -0.29 2.09 -2.06
CA GLN A 53 -0.31 2.16 -0.60
C GLN A 53 -1.72 1.90 -0.06
N ASP A 54 -2.73 2.49 -0.68
CA ASP A 54 -4.14 2.35 -0.30
C ASP A 54 -4.64 0.93 -0.55
N GLN A 55 -4.28 0.31 -1.68
CA GLN A 55 -4.57 -1.10 -1.95
C GLN A 55 -3.93 -2.03 -0.91
N VAL A 56 -2.67 -1.77 -0.53
CA VAL A 56 -1.97 -2.55 0.49
C VAL A 56 -2.58 -2.34 1.89
N ASN A 57 -3.04 -1.12 2.20
CA ASN A 57 -3.69 -0.83 3.47
C ASN A 57 -5.07 -1.49 3.55
N ALA A 58 -5.88 -1.40 2.49
CA ALA A 58 -7.20 -2.01 2.40
C ALA A 58 -7.13 -3.55 2.48
N SER A 59 -6.19 -4.17 1.77
CA SER A 59 -6.00 -5.64 1.82
C SER A 59 -5.54 -6.17 3.18
N LYS A 60 -4.99 -5.31 4.03
CA LYS A 60 -4.53 -5.64 5.38
C LYS A 60 -5.49 -5.18 6.48
N TYR A 61 -6.66 -4.66 6.13
CA TYR A 61 -7.65 -4.12 7.08
C TYR A 61 -7.03 -3.13 8.07
N LYS A 62 -6.10 -2.29 7.60
CA LYS A 62 -5.48 -1.28 8.46
C LYS A 62 -6.51 -0.20 8.80
N ILE A 63 -6.71 0.03 10.09
CA ILE A 63 -7.57 1.09 10.60
C ILE A 63 -6.68 2.32 10.87
N PRO A 64 -7.02 3.51 10.35
CA PRO A 64 -6.29 4.72 10.65
C PRO A 64 -6.42 5.05 12.14
N SER A 65 -5.33 5.47 12.77
CA SER A 65 -5.35 5.94 14.16
C SER A 65 -5.66 7.44 14.18
N GLU A 66 -6.73 7.81 14.87
CA GLU A 66 -7.11 9.21 15.09
C GLU A 66 -6.55 9.66 16.43
N PHE A 67 -5.53 10.51 16.40
CA PHE A 67 -4.89 11.09 17.58
C PHE A 67 -5.29 12.55 17.72
N GLN A 68 -5.73 12.93 18.92
CA GLN A 68 -6.11 14.30 19.25
C GLN A 68 -5.13 14.89 20.27
N ILE A 69 -5.02 16.22 20.26
CA ILE A 69 -4.24 16.96 21.26
C ILE A 69 -4.90 16.74 22.62
N GLY A 70 -4.10 16.40 23.63
CA GLY A 70 -4.56 16.06 24.97
C GLY A 70 -4.82 14.55 25.20
N ASP A 71 -4.73 13.71 24.16
CA ASP A 71 -4.89 12.26 24.33
C ASP A 71 -3.74 11.68 25.17
N ASP A 72 -4.10 10.77 26.09
CA ASP A 72 -3.15 9.97 26.84
C ASP A 72 -2.64 8.80 25.98
N VAL A 73 -1.32 8.70 25.88
CA VAL A 73 -0.62 7.71 25.05
C VAL A 73 0.58 7.10 25.75
N MET A 74 0.95 5.90 25.30
CA MET A 74 2.16 5.19 25.69
C MET A 74 3.18 5.23 24.55
N LEU A 75 4.44 5.44 24.91
CA LEU A 75 5.56 5.47 23.96
C LEU A 75 6.22 4.09 23.82
N ARG A 76 6.63 3.72 22.60
CA ARG A 76 7.45 2.52 22.39
C ARG A 76 8.76 2.61 23.17
N ASN A 77 9.14 1.52 23.83
CA ASN A 77 10.39 1.38 24.54
C ASN A 77 11.54 1.03 23.57
N TYR A 78 12.37 2.02 23.22
CA TYR A 78 13.56 1.80 22.40
C TYR A 78 14.77 1.29 23.19
N ARG A 79 14.76 1.41 24.52
CA ARG A 79 15.85 0.95 25.40
C ARG A 79 15.55 -0.43 25.97
N LYS A 80 14.98 -1.30 25.13
CA LYS A 80 14.69 -2.68 25.48
C LYS A 80 16.00 -3.44 25.64
N SER A 81 16.29 -3.94 26.85
CA SER A 81 17.53 -4.66 27.17
C SER A 81 17.32 -6.17 27.21
N SER A 82 16.17 -6.60 27.70
CA SER A 82 15.77 -8.00 27.87
C SER A 82 14.58 -8.34 27.00
N LYS A 83 14.42 -9.63 26.66
CA LYS A 83 13.23 -10.11 25.94
C LYS A 83 11.93 -9.84 26.70
N PHE A 84 11.99 -9.89 28.03
CA PHE A 84 10.86 -9.73 28.95
C PHE A 84 10.46 -8.28 29.20
N ASP A 85 11.29 -7.31 28.77
CA ASP A 85 10.97 -5.90 28.90
C ASP A 85 9.74 -5.55 28.04
N PRO A 86 8.82 -4.69 28.56
CA PRO A 86 7.62 -4.32 27.84
C PRO A 86 7.97 -3.54 26.57
N VAL A 87 7.15 -3.73 25.53
CA VAL A 87 7.32 -3.07 24.22
C VAL A 87 7.04 -1.57 24.31
N PHE A 88 6.16 -1.16 25.22
CA PHE A 88 5.83 0.23 25.51
C PHE A 88 6.26 0.59 26.92
N LEU A 89 6.64 1.85 27.12
CA LEU A 89 6.92 2.39 28.43
C LEU A 89 5.61 2.41 29.24
N PRO A 90 5.65 2.03 30.53
CA PRO A 90 4.45 2.03 31.39
C PRO A 90 3.97 3.44 31.75
N GLU A 91 4.78 4.47 31.46
CA GLU A 91 4.48 5.86 31.75
C GLU A 91 3.50 6.43 30.73
N ASN A 92 2.44 7.09 31.21
CA ASN A 92 1.52 7.84 30.38
C ASN A 92 2.14 9.18 29.95
N CYS A 93 1.94 9.51 28.68
CA CYS A 93 2.37 10.74 28.07
C CYS A 93 1.17 11.40 27.40
N GLU A 94 1.21 12.70 27.23
CA GLU A 94 0.13 13.48 26.61
C GLU A 94 0.58 13.99 25.24
N ILE A 95 -0.32 13.99 24.27
CA ILE A 95 -0.06 14.60 22.97
C ILE A 95 -0.21 16.12 23.09
N VAL A 96 0.89 16.84 22.90
CA VAL A 96 0.92 18.31 22.93
C VAL A 96 0.57 18.90 21.57
N GLU A 97 1.06 18.28 20.50
CA GLU A 97 0.88 18.77 19.14
C GLU A 97 0.81 17.61 18.16
N CYS A 98 -0.18 17.69 17.26
CA CYS A 98 -0.29 16.83 16.09
C CYS A 98 0.18 17.63 14.86
N SER A 99 1.17 17.12 14.12
CA SER A 99 1.55 17.73 12.85
C SER A 99 0.42 17.59 11.83
N ASP A 100 0.13 18.64 11.06
CA ASP A 100 -0.91 18.66 10.03
C ASP A 100 -0.75 17.52 8.99
N ASP A 101 0.49 17.11 8.73
CA ASP A 101 0.83 16.02 7.80
C ASP A 101 0.58 14.62 8.38
N GLY A 102 0.25 14.51 9.68
CA GLY A 102 0.06 13.23 10.40
C GLY A 102 1.33 12.39 10.56
N ARG A 103 2.50 12.88 10.14
CA ARG A 103 3.77 12.11 10.14
C ARG A 103 4.46 12.04 11.49
N PHE A 104 4.24 13.06 12.32
CA PHE A 104 4.90 13.19 13.61
C PHE A 104 3.95 13.75 14.66
N LEU A 105 4.13 13.28 15.88
CA LEU A 105 3.46 13.73 17.09
C LEU A 105 4.51 14.30 18.06
N THR A 106 4.17 15.41 18.69
CA THR A 106 4.93 15.96 19.82
C THR A 106 4.24 15.54 21.11
N ILE A 107 4.95 14.78 21.94
CA ILE A 107 4.41 14.07 23.09
C ILE A 107 5.20 14.48 24.33
N GLU A 108 4.51 14.85 25.39
CA GLU A 108 5.11 15.23 26.67
C GLU A 108 4.87 14.16 27.73
N ARG A 109 5.92 13.80 28.45
CA ARG A 109 5.83 12.82 29.54
C ARG A 109 5.37 13.50 30.82
N LYS A 110 4.23 13.06 31.38
CA LYS A 110 3.61 13.65 32.58
C LYS A 110 4.51 13.65 33.83
N ARG A 111 5.43 12.69 33.91
CA ARG A 111 6.33 12.55 35.07
C ARG A 111 7.45 13.60 35.11
N ASP A 112 8.10 13.82 33.97
CA ASP A 112 9.37 14.55 33.90
C ASP A 112 9.28 15.83 33.04
N GLY A 113 8.15 16.07 32.36
CA GLY A 113 7.97 17.17 31.40
C GLY A 113 8.85 17.03 30.15
N THR A 114 9.36 15.83 29.87
CA THR A 114 10.24 15.60 28.71
C THR A 114 9.42 15.50 27.43
N ILE A 115 9.81 16.28 26.42
CA ILE A 115 9.13 16.34 25.13
C ILE A 115 9.81 15.40 24.13
N PHE A 116 9.01 14.61 23.42
CA PHE A 116 9.43 13.66 22.42
C PHE A 116 8.74 13.93 21.09
N LYS A 117 9.50 13.87 19.99
CA LYS A 117 8.95 13.87 18.63
C LYS A 117 8.97 12.44 18.09
N ARG A 118 7.81 11.85 17.79
CA ARG A 118 7.67 10.44 17.41
C ARG A 118 6.69 10.24 16.25
N HIS A 119 6.86 9.13 15.53
CA HIS A 119 5.92 8.70 14.50
C HIS A 119 4.69 8.06 15.18
N PRO A 120 3.45 8.21 14.64
CA PRO A 120 2.25 7.58 15.22
C PRO A 120 2.37 6.07 15.44
N ASP A 121 3.06 5.32 14.56
CA ASP A 121 3.29 3.86 14.72
C ASP A 121 4.11 3.47 15.98
N ASP A 122 4.81 4.43 16.59
CA ASP A 122 5.57 4.22 17.83
C ASP A 122 4.80 4.63 19.08
N VAL A 123 3.53 4.95 18.91
CA VAL A 123 2.62 5.46 19.92
C VAL A 123 1.42 4.53 20.00
N LYS A 124 0.92 4.31 21.21
CA LYS A 124 -0.29 3.54 21.45
C LYS A 124 -1.21 4.31 22.40
N CYS A 125 -2.50 4.37 22.11
CA CYS A 125 -3.46 4.99 23.03
C CYS A 125 -3.42 4.31 24.40
N TYR A 126 -3.38 5.12 25.46
CA TYR A 126 -3.45 4.67 26.84
C TYR A 126 -4.91 4.69 27.29
N TYR A 127 -5.50 3.50 27.43
CA TYR A 127 -6.75 3.32 28.15
C TYR A 127 -6.34 3.03 29.59
N GLY A 128 -6.78 3.86 30.53
CA GLY A 128 -6.36 3.83 31.93
C GLY A 128 -6.48 2.47 32.64
N PRO A 129 -6.13 2.39 33.93
CA PRO A 129 -6.24 1.15 34.68
C PRO A 129 -7.72 0.74 34.80
N HIS A 130 -8.16 -0.15 33.92
CA HIS A 130 -9.36 -1.03 33.87
C HIS A 130 -10.75 -0.56 34.35
N ASP A 131 -10.90 0.59 35.01
CA ASP A 131 -12.15 1.05 35.63
C ASP A 131 -12.88 2.13 34.82
N THR A 132 -12.29 2.60 33.71
CA THR A 132 -12.88 3.62 32.81
C THR A 132 -13.11 3.12 31.38
N VAL A 133 -13.06 1.81 31.16
CA VAL A 133 -13.42 1.21 29.87
C VAL A 133 -14.93 0.97 29.83
N MET A 134 -15.74 2.04 29.79
CA MET A 134 -17.20 1.91 29.63
C MET A 134 -17.85 2.83 28.59
N GLU A 135 -17.12 3.70 27.87
CA GLU A 135 -17.79 4.60 26.90
C GLU A 135 -17.29 4.56 25.45
N ARG A 136 -16.34 3.69 25.09
CA ARG A 136 -16.03 3.42 23.68
C ARG A 136 -16.10 1.93 23.37
N GLY A 137 -17.33 1.46 23.12
CA GLY A 137 -17.60 0.32 22.24
C GLY A 137 -16.98 -1.01 22.65
N VAL A 138 -16.97 -1.36 23.93
CA VAL A 138 -16.85 -2.77 24.31
C VAL A 138 -18.19 -3.40 23.97
N ILE A 139 -18.21 -4.21 22.91
CA ILE A 139 -19.38 -5.04 22.59
C ILE A 139 -19.59 -5.95 23.81
N SER A 140 -20.74 -5.83 24.48
CA SER A 140 -21.07 -6.66 25.64
C SER A 140 -21.07 -8.14 25.25
N ASP A 141 -20.75 -9.03 26.19
CA ASP A 141 -20.77 -10.49 25.95
C ASP A 141 -22.12 -10.97 25.38
N GLU A 142 -23.21 -10.32 25.80
CA GLU A 142 -24.58 -10.54 25.29
C GLU A 142 -24.75 -10.14 23.81
N ALA A 143 -24.07 -9.07 23.36
CA ALA A 143 -24.09 -8.64 21.96
C ALA A 143 -23.22 -9.56 21.06
N ILE A 144 -22.30 -10.33 21.64
CA ILE A 144 -21.57 -11.41 20.95
C ILE A 144 -22.47 -12.60 20.70
N GLU A 145 -23.23 -13.02 21.71
CA GLU A 145 -24.17 -14.15 21.59
C GLU A 145 -25.36 -13.83 20.68
N ASN A 146 -25.83 -12.58 20.65
CA ASN A 146 -26.94 -12.15 19.78
C ASN A 146 -26.55 -11.90 18.32
N GLY A 147 -25.29 -12.14 17.94
CA GLY A 147 -24.81 -11.94 16.57
C GLY A 147 -24.67 -10.47 16.16
N GLU A 148 -24.70 -9.53 17.11
CA GLU A 148 -24.55 -8.09 16.83
C GLU A 148 -23.11 -7.71 16.45
N TRP A 149 -22.14 -8.60 16.68
CA TRP A 149 -20.81 -8.51 16.09
C TRP A 149 -20.83 -8.38 14.58
N HIS A 150 -21.73 -9.09 13.89
CA HIS A 150 -21.88 -8.95 12.44
C HIS A 150 -22.35 -7.55 12.05
N ARG A 151 -23.22 -6.95 12.86
CA ARG A 151 -23.80 -5.62 12.62
C ARG A 151 -22.78 -4.50 12.86
N TRP A 152 -21.95 -4.62 13.90
CA TRP A 152 -20.82 -3.72 14.13
C TRP A 152 -19.76 -3.83 13.02
N PHE A 153 -19.44 -5.05 12.58
CA PHE A 153 -18.54 -5.28 11.44
C PHE A 153 -19.08 -4.69 10.13
N GLU A 154 -20.39 -4.79 9.87
CA GLU A 154 -21.05 -4.19 8.70
C GLU A 154 -21.14 -2.67 8.79
N GLN A 155 -21.28 -2.11 9.99
CA GLN A 155 -21.36 -0.66 10.20
C GLN A 155 -19.99 0.03 10.16
N CYS A 156 -18.93 -0.67 10.55
CA CYS A 156 -17.53 -0.26 10.35
C CYS A 156 -16.98 -0.61 8.96
N ARG A 157 -17.75 -1.32 8.12
CA ARG A 157 -17.37 -1.56 6.73
C ARG A 157 -17.47 -0.22 6.01
N PRO A 158 -16.37 0.32 5.44
CA PRO A 158 -16.45 1.53 4.64
C PRO A 158 -17.45 1.27 3.52
N LYS A 159 -18.47 2.13 3.42
CA LYS A 159 -19.37 2.15 2.27
C LYS A 159 -18.48 2.44 1.07
N VAL A 160 -18.21 1.41 0.28
CA VAL A 160 -17.65 1.63 -1.04
C VAL A 160 -18.77 2.32 -1.79
N ASP A 161 -18.59 3.60 -2.13
CA ASP A 161 -19.52 4.30 -2.99
C ASP A 161 -19.48 3.58 -4.35
N ASP A 162 -20.52 2.80 -4.64
CA ASP A 162 -20.73 2.12 -5.92
C ASP A 162 -21.06 3.11 -7.07
N SER A 163 -20.47 4.31 -7.05
CA SER A 163 -20.70 5.36 -8.06
C SER A 163 -19.84 5.16 -9.32
N TYR A 164 -19.45 3.93 -9.63
CA TYR A 164 -18.86 3.60 -10.93
C TYR A 164 -19.87 2.84 -11.79
N GLU A 165 -20.95 3.53 -12.17
CA GLU A 165 -21.76 3.13 -13.32
C GLU A 165 -21.37 3.95 -14.56
N SER A 166 -21.04 3.18 -15.60
CA SER A 166 -21.38 3.42 -16.99
C SER A 166 -20.47 4.34 -17.83
N GLY A 167 -19.75 3.70 -18.75
CA GLY A 167 -19.17 4.35 -19.92
C GLY A 167 -18.37 3.36 -20.75
N ASN A 168 -19.04 2.67 -21.69
CA ASN A 168 -18.58 2.40 -23.06
C ASN A 168 -19.56 1.42 -23.73
N GLN A 169 -20.62 1.97 -24.31
CA GLN A 169 -21.21 1.43 -25.52
C GLN A 169 -20.36 1.94 -26.68
N ASP A 170 -19.50 1.09 -27.24
CA ASP A 170 -18.88 1.39 -28.52
C ASP A 170 -19.69 0.68 -29.60
N GLU A 171 -20.33 1.52 -30.43
CA GLU A 171 -21.08 1.18 -31.62
C GLU A 171 -20.19 0.47 -32.65
N GLU A 172 -20.71 -0.62 -33.22
CA GLU A 172 -20.18 -1.28 -34.41
C GLU A 172 -20.45 -0.39 -35.65
N ASP A 173 -19.51 0.48 -35.99
CA ASP A 173 -19.46 1.07 -37.33
C ASP A 173 -18.56 0.25 -38.25
N LYS A 174 -19.22 -0.56 -39.07
CA LYS A 174 -18.67 -1.20 -40.26
C LYS A 174 -18.29 -0.13 -41.27
N GLN A 175 -16.99 0.06 -41.52
CA GLN A 175 -16.51 0.74 -42.71
C GLN A 175 -15.77 -0.22 -43.63
N GLU A 176 -16.25 -0.24 -44.86
CA GLU A 176 -15.87 -1.09 -45.97
C GLU A 176 -14.40 -0.89 -46.35
N THR A 177 -13.69 -2.00 -46.46
CA THR A 177 -12.37 -2.06 -47.07
C THR A 177 -12.49 -1.85 -48.56
N ASN A 178 -11.91 -0.77 -49.07
CA ASN A 178 -11.55 -0.65 -50.48
C ASN A 178 -10.07 -0.27 -50.59
N HIS A 179 -9.33 -1.16 -51.26
CA HIS A 179 -8.46 -0.84 -52.39
C HIS A 179 -6.92 -0.97 -52.24
N VAL A 180 -6.40 -1.67 -53.26
CA VAL A 180 -5.08 -1.71 -53.94
C VAL A 180 -3.87 -2.42 -53.30
N GLU A 181 -3.48 -3.51 -53.96
CA GLU A 181 -2.13 -4.08 -54.02
C GLU A 181 -1.08 -3.04 -54.47
N PRO A 182 0.23 -3.22 -54.22
CA PRO A 182 1.01 -4.01 -55.18
C PRO A 182 2.22 -4.75 -54.59
N GLY A 183 2.80 -5.64 -55.40
CA GLY A 183 4.26 -5.80 -55.46
C GLY A 183 4.81 -7.11 -54.95
N HIS A 184 4.57 -8.18 -55.71
CA HIS A 184 5.32 -9.43 -55.66
C HIS A 184 6.70 -9.23 -56.29
N GLU A 185 7.79 -9.40 -55.53
CA GLU A 185 9.06 -9.87 -56.10
C GLU A 185 9.96 -10.57 -55.08
N ASN A 186 10.16 -11.87 -55.36
CA ASN A 186 11.35 -12.72 -55.17
C ASN A 186 11.91 -12.87 -53.74
N GLY A 187 11.92 -14.06 -53.13
CA GLY A 187 12.27 -15.36 -53.70
C GLY A 187 13.66 -15.75 -53.20
N GLY A 188 13.72 -16.46 -52.07
CA GLY A 188 14.95 -16.95 -51.45
C GLY A 188 14.66 -18.05 -50.42
N GLU A 189 14.60 -19.29 -50.91
CA GLU A 189 14.70 -20.54 -50.14
C GLU A 189 16.13 -20.63 -49.54
N VAL A 190 16.52 -21.41 -48.52
CA VAL A 190 16.13 -22.75 -48.06
C VAL A 190 16.65 -22.94 -46.61
N SER A 191 16.04 -23.90 -45.89
CA SER A 191 16.61 -24.76 -44.83
C SER A 191 16.71 -24.19 -43.40
N SER A 192 16.45 -24.92 -42.31
CA SER A 192 15.96 -26.27 -42.05
C SER A 192 15.79 -26.39 -40.51
N ALA A 193 14.84 -27.21 -40.07
CA ALA A 193 14.79 -27.92 -38.79
C ALA A 193 14.57 -27.12 -37.49
N ASN A 194 13.38 -27.24 -36.89
CA ASN A 194 13.14 -28.29 -35.87
C ASN A 194 11.73 -28.14 -35.27
N ASP A 195 10.91 -29.15 -35.53
CA ASP A 195 9.71 -29.48 -34.79
C ASP A 195 10.03 -29.83 -33.34
N CYS A 196 9.28 -29.28 -32.37
CA CYS A 196 9.09 -29.92 -31.08
C CYS A 196 7.73 -29.50 -30.49
N PRO A 197 6.72 -30.39 -30.45
CA PRO A 197 5.42 -30.11 -29.87
C PRO A 197 5.44 -30.39 -28.36
N GLY A 198 5.01 -29.43 -27.54
CA GLY A 198 5.05 -29.61 -26.09
C GLY A 198 4.29 -28.54 -25.30
N SER A 199 2.97 -28.72 -25.26
CA SER A 199 2.02 -28.27 -24.23
C SER A 199 2.40 -27.15 -23.24
N CYS A 200 1.64 -26.06 -23.33
CA CYS A 200 1.36 -25.10 -22.26
C CYS A 200 0.80 -25.79 -20.99
N ILE A 201 1.47 -25.66 -19.84
CA ILE A 201 0.83 -25.67 -18.51
C ILE A 201 1.62 -24.73 -17.55
N PRO A 202 1.00 -23.68 -16.96
CA PRO A 202 1.64 -22.88 -15.92
C PRO A 202 1.73 -23.64 -14.59
N ARG A 203 2.92 -23.62 -13.96
CA ARG A 203 3.16 -24.16 -12.61
C ARG A 203 2.37 -23.39 -11.56
N ARG A 204 1.17 -23.89 -11.24
CA ARG A 204 0.41 -23.52 -10.04
C ARG A 204 1.13 -24.09 -8.81
N LEU A 205 1.55 -23.21 -7.91
CA LEU A 205 2.07 -23.53 -6.59
C LEU A 205 1.05 -24.38 -5.82
N GLN A 206 1.30 -25.68 -5.71
CA GLN A 206 0.82 -26.48 -4.60
C GLN A 206 1.89 -26.44 -3.51
N ARG A 207 1.67 -25.67 -2.44
CA ARG A 207 2.30 -25.95 -1.15
C ARG A 207 1.22 -26.38 -0.17
N LEU A 208 1.31 -27.68 0.06
CA LEU A 208 0.62 -28.51 1.02
C LEU A 208 0.55 -27.90 2.41
N ARG A 209 -0.63 -28.09 3.01
CA ARG A 209 -0.95 -28.08 4.43
C ARG A 209 0.20 -28.56 5.32
N ARG A 210 0.42 -27.87 6.44
CA ARG A 210 0.94 -28.45 7.68
C ARG A 210 0.25 -27.84 8.91
N PRO A 211 0.19 -28.57 10.04
CA PRO A 211 -1.00 -28.68 10.87
C PRO A 211 -0.97 -27.86 12.16
N ASN A 212 -2.16 -27.79 12.74
CA ASN A 212 -2.56 -27.29 14.05
C ASN A 212 -1.76 -27.91 15.23
N PRO A 213 -1.28 -27.13 16.21
CA PRO A 213 -0.94 -27.61 17.55
C PRO A 213 -2.04 -27.19 18.55
N ARG A 214 -3.00 -28.07 18.81
CA ARG A 214 -3.17 -28.84 20.06
C ARG A 214 -3.07 -28.03 21.36
N TYR A 215 -4.25 -27.91 21.99
CA TYR A 215 -4.53 -27.69 23.40
C TYR A 215 -3.50 -28.36 24.32
N ILE A 216 -3.10 -27.65 25.38
CA ILE A 216 -2.48 -28.22 26.57
C ILE A 216 -3.50 -28.01 27.69
N ASP A 217 -4.02 -29.12 28.20
CA ASP A 217 -4.86 -29.17 29.39
C ASP A 217 -3.99 -28.91 30.63
N TYR A 218 -4.47 -28.06 31.54
CA TYR A 218 -3.90 -27.93 32.88
C TYR A 218 -4.76 -28.76 33.84
N GLU A 219 -4.22 -29.90 34.28
CA GLU A 219 -4.54 -30.51 35.57
C GLU A 219 -3.31 -30.39 36.47
N MET A 220 -3.44 -29.60 37.54
CA MET A 220 -2.95 -29.82 38.92
C MET A 220 -3.04 -28.50 39.71
#